data_AF-A0A2W1KI79-F1
#
_entry.id   AF-A0A2W1KI79-F1
#
_cell.length_a   1.000
_cell.length_b   1.000
_cell.length_c   1.000
_cell.angle_alpha   90.00
_cell.angle_beta   90.00
_cell.angle_gamma   90.00
#
_symmetry.space_group_name_H-M   'P 1'
#
loop_
_entity.id
_entity.type
_entity.pdbx_description
1 polymer ?
#
loop_
_entity_poly.entity_id
_entity_poly.type
_entity_poly.pdbx_seq_one_letter_code
_entity_poly.pdbx_strand_id
1 'polypeptide(L)'
;MDTHFFAEIDPSIVEREPCDLILGKQAETYLEAAFKQSKHYEVIAKNLQVIEDKITIGEIDFILKNQQNELIHLELVYKFYLYDDTNKNELYRWIGPNRKDALHKKLAKLKEKQLPLLQHPTTLKRVEALGITQPIKKQQVCYLAHLFLPSNFRKTESLNFIHPKAISGYYLLRKEIKALDKNALYFIPDKKDWMIDPSFNKNWKSFEKIVPEIEYWLAQKRSPMIWVKSKPRFERIFVVWW
;
A
#
# COMPACT_ATOMS: atom_id res chain seq x y z
N MET A 1 13.44 1.91 20.87
CA MET A 1 12.28 2.48 20.18
C MET A 1 11.39 1.33 19.80
N ASP A 2 10.38 1.06 20.60
CA ASP A 2 9.38 0.04 20.29
C ASP A 2 8.52 0.56 19.14
N THR A 3 8.91 0.25 17.91
CA THR A 3 8.08 0.44 16.73
C THR A 3 6.96 -0.59 16.78
N HIS A 4 5.94 -0.32 17.58
CA HIS A 4 4.69 -1.06 17.51
C HIS A 4 4.03 -0.75 16.16
N PHE A 5 4.08 -1.71 15.24
CA PHE A 5 3.30 -1.69 14.01
C PHE A 5 1.83 -1.68 14.39
N PHE A 6 1.10 -0.64 13.97
CA PHE A 6 -0.35 -0.58 14.19
C PHE A 6 -0.99 -1.60 13.24
N ALA A 7 -1.39 -2.75 13.77
CA ALA A 7 -2.09 -3.81 13.04
C ALA A 7 -3.62 -3.67 13.07
N GLU A 8 -4.16 -2.60 13.68
CA GLU A 8 -5.61 -2.48 13.96
C GLU A 8 -6.36 -1.49 13.06
N ILE A 9 -5.75 -1.02 11.99
CA ILE A 9 -6.51 -0.27 10.98
C ILE A 9 -6.93 -1.27 9.92
N ASP A 10 -8.20 -1.67 9.99
CA ASP A 10 -8.82 -2.55 9.00
C ASP A 10 -8.57 -1.94 7.60
N PRO A 11 -7.87 -2.64 6.68
CA PRO A 11 -7.64 -2.16 5.34
C PRO A 11 -8.93 -1.76 4.60
N SER A 12 -10.08 -2.34 4.98
CA SER A 12 -11.40 -1.99 4.43
C SER A 12 -11.80 -0.53 4.66
N ILE A 13 -11.23 0.12 5.68
CA ILE A 13 -11.46 1.54 6.00
C ILE A 13 -11.01 2.46 4.83
N VAL A 14 -10.08 1.96 4.02
CA VAL A 14 -9.38 2.69 2.96
C VAL A 14 -9.99 2.40 1.58
N GLU A 15 -10.97 1.48 1.46
CA GLU A 15 -11.61 1.16 0.18
C GLU A 15 -12.85 2.04 -0.05
N ARG A 16 -12.74 3.10 -0.86
CA ARG A 16 -13.87 4.00 -1.23
C ARG A 16 -13.76 4.51 -2.68
N GLU A 17 -14.75 5.32 -3.08
CA GLU A 17 -15.00 5.82 -4.44
C GLU A 17 -13.75 6.33 -5.20
N PRO A 18 -13.74 6.26 -6.54
CA PRO A 18 -12.61 6.73 -7.36
C PRO A 18 -12.19 8.17 -7.03
N CYS A 19 -10.88 8.37 -6.87
CA CYS A 19 -10.29 9.67 -6.59
C CYS A 19 -9.10 9.90 -7.53
N ASP A 20 -8.92 11.14 -8.00
CA ASP A 20 -7.83 11.48 -8.93
C ASP A 20 -6.44 11.59 -8.27
N LEU A 21 -6.35 11.38 -6.96
CA LEU A 21 -5.09 11.34 -6.24
C LEU A 21 -4.29 10.06 -6.54
N ILE A 22 -2.97 10.12 -6.37
CA ILE A 22 -2.16 8.89 -6.36
C ILE A 22 -2.47 8.05 -5.12
N LEU A 23 -2.25 6.73 -5.21
CA LEU A 23 -2.56 5.74 -4.17
C LEU A 23 -2.11 6.13 -2.75
N GLY A 24 -0.89 6.68 -2.60
CA GLY A 24 -0.41 7.11 -1.29
C GLY A 24 -1.24 8.25 -0.68
N LYS A 25 -1.57 9.27 -1.49
CA LYS A 25 -2.41 10.40 -1.07
C LYS A 25 -3.88 10.01 -0.86
N GLN A 26 -4.39 9.04 -1.62
CA GLN A 26 -5.70 8.44 -1.35
C GLN A 26 -5.70 7.75 0.03
N ALA A 27 -4.70 6.90 0.30
CA ALA A 27 -4.58 6.21 1.58
C ALA A 27 -4.52 7.19 2.76
N GLU A 28 -3.75 8.28 2.66
CA GLU A 28 -3.72 9.35 3.66
C GLU A 28 -5.10 9.97 3.87
N THR A 29 -5.81 10.30 2.79
CA THR A 29 -7.14 10.93 2.85
C THR A 29 -8.16 10.04 3.56
N TYR A 30 -8.16 8.75 3.24
CA TYR A 30 -9.07 7.80 3.88
C TYR A 30 -8.70 7.54 5.34
N LEU A 31 -7.41 7.46 5.65
CA LEU A 31 -6.93 7.29 7.01
C LEU A 31 -7.28 8.50 7.89
N GLU A 32 -7.14 9.72 7.36
CA GLU A 32 -7.59 10.93 8.03
C GLU A 32 -9.10 10.91 8.30
N ALA A 33 -9.90 10.50 7.31
CA ALA A 33 -11.35 10.37 7.48
C ALA A 33 -11.69 9.35 8.58
N ALA A 34 -10.94 8.26 8.69
CA ALA A 34 -11.08 7.27 9.73
C ALA A 34 -10.74 7.83 11.12
N PHE A 35 -9.63 8.57 11.24
CA PHE A 35 -9.26 9.21 12.50
C PHE A 35 -10.29 10.25 12.94
N LYS A 36 -10.85 11.04 12.02
CA LYS A 36 -11.92 12.00 12.34
C LYS A 36 -13.21 11.36 12.86
N GLN A 37 -13.47 10.10 12.50
CA GLN A 37 -14.62 9.33 13.01
C GLN A 37 -14.28 8.55 14.28
N SER A 38 -12.99 8.39 14.59
CA SER A 38 -12.52 7.68 15.76
C SER A 38 -12.67 8.53 17.02
N LYS A 39 -13.07 7.88 18.12
CA LYS A 39 -13.03 8.48 19.47
C LYS A 39 -11.66 8.33 20.15
N HIS A 40 -10.72 7.62 19.52
CA HIS A 40 -9.43 7.26 20.13
C HIS A 40 -8.29 8.19 19.74
N TYR A 41 -8.41 8.86 18.59
CA TYR A 41 -7.36 9.69 18.02
C TYR A 41 -7.91 11.01 17.51
N GLU A 42 -7.17 12.08 17.78
CA GLU A 42 -7.35 13.39 17.19
C GLU A 42 -6.20 13.68 16.23
N VAL A 43 -6.48 14.20 15.04
CA VAL A 43 -5.45 14.61 14.07
C VAL A 43 -5.00 16.02 14.41
N ILE A 44 -3.76 16.17 14.89
CA ILE A 44 -3.17 17.46 15.25
C ILE A 44 -2.50 18.12 14.04
N ALA A 45 -1.77 17.33 13.26
CA ALA A 45 -1.18 17.76 12.00
C ALA A 45 -1.17 16.61 10.99
N LYS A 46 -1.18 16.95 9.70
CA LYS A 46 -1.01 16.00 8.60
C LYS A 46 -0.15 16.62 7.50
N ASN A 47 0.54 15.77 6.74
CA ASN A 47 1.33 16.15 5.55
C ASN A 47 2.24 17.34 5.82
N LEU A 48 2.94 17.31 6.97
CA LEU A 48 3.79 18.41 7.41
C LEU A 48 5.12 18.35 6.65
N GLN A 49 5.23 19.16 5.61
CA GLN A 49 6.45 19.28 4.82
C GLN A 49 7.58 19.89 5.65
N VAL A 50 8.74 19.24 5.58
CA VAL A 50 9.99 19.70 6.19
C VAL A 50 10.85 20.26 5.08
N ILE A 51 11.02 21.58 5.07
CA ILE A 51 11.72 22.32 4.02
C ILE A 51 12.95 22.98 4.63
N GLU A 52 14.12 22.65 4.09
CA GLU A 52 15.42 23.22 4.46
C GLU A 52 16.07 23.78 3.21
N ASP A 53 16.55 25.02 3.26
CA ASP A 53 17.18 25.71 2.12
C ASP A 53 16.36 25.65 0.82
N LYS A 54 15.03 25.81 0.93
CA LYS A 54 14.04 25.71 -0.17
C LYS A 54 13.90 24.31 -0.78
N ILE A 55 14.49 23.29 -0.17
CA ILE A 55 14.41 21.89 -0.59
C ILE A 55 13.54 21.14 0.42
N THR A 56 12.54 20.38 -0.07
CA THR A 56 11.80 19.46 0.77
C THR A 56 12.69 18.26 1.11
N ILE A 57 13.12 18.18 2.36
CA ILE A 57 13.96 17.07 2.86
C ILE A 57 13.12 15.88 3.35
N GLY A 58 11.83 16.10 3.58
CA GLY A 58 10.85 15.06 3.87
C GLY A 58 9.48 15.61 4.24
N GLU A 59 8.61 14.72 4.69
CA GLU A 59 7.24 15.00 5.12
C GLU A 59 6.93 14.13 6.33
N ILE A 60 6.20 14.68 7.30
CA ILE A 60 5.63 13.94 8.43
C ILE A 60 4.15 13.71 8.10
N ASP A 61 3.76 12.45 7.86
CA ASP A 61 2.42 12.12 7.36
C ASP A 61 1.32 12.50 8.36
N PHE A 62 1.46 12.10 9.64
CA PHE A 62 0.52 12.45 10.70
C PHE A 62 1.19 12.70 12.05
N ILE A 63 0.68 13.71 12.76
CA ILE A 63 0.82 13.85 14.21
C ILE A 63 -0.57 13.68 14.80
N LEU A 64 -0.72 12.64 15.62
CA LEU A 64 -1.97 12.30 16.28
C LEU A 64 -1.86 12.54 17.78
N LYS A 65 -3.00 12.72 18.42
CA LYS A 65 -3.13 12.75 19.88
C LYS A 65 -4.09 11.66 20.32
N ASN A 66 -3.67 10.80 21.25
CA ASN A 66 -4.53 9.74 21.78
C ASN A 66 -5.39 10.23 22.97
N GLN A 67 -6.24 9.34 23.49
CA GLN A 67 -7.12 9.62 24.65
C GLN A 67 -6.36 9.96 25.94
N GLN A 68 -5.09 9.56 26.06
CA GLN A 68 -4.22 9.90 27.19
C GLN A 68 -3.45 11.22 26.97
N ASN A 69 -3.84 12.01 25.96
CA ASN A 69 -3.16 13.24 25.54
C ASN A 69 -1.71 13.04 25.06
N GLU A 70 -1.31 11.82 24.69
CA GLU A 70 0.01 11.56 24.16
C GLU A 70 0.07 11.83 22.65
N LEU A 71 1.15 12.50 22.23
CA LEU A 71 1.41 12.75 20.82
C LEU A 71 2.13 11.57 20.17
N ILE A 72 1.68 11.23 18.98
CA ILE A 72 2.14 10.10 18.19
C ILE A 72 2.48 10.59 16.79
N HIS A 73 3.72 10.35 16.34
CA HIS A 73 4.07 10.45 14.93
C HIS A 73 3.70 9.14 14.25
N LEU A 74 2.87 9.22 13.22
CA LEU A 74 2.48 8.07 12.40
C LEU A 74 2.92 8.29 10.95
N GLU A 75 3.79 7.41 10.45
CA GLU A 75 4.09 7.30 9.01
C GLU A 75 3.16 6.27 8.38
N LEU A 76 2.60 6.61 7.21
CA LEU A 76 1.76 5.73 6.41
C LEU A 76 2.54 5.14 5.23
N VAL A 77 2.40 3.84 5.04
CA VAL A 77 2.92 3.14 3.87
C VAL A 77 1.80 2.37 3.21
N TYR A 78 1.51 2.70 1.96
CA TYR A 78 0.54 1.97 1.14
C TYR A 78 1.20 1.40 -0.11
N LYS A 79 1.29 0.07 -0.21
CA LYS A 79 2.12 -0.62 -1.23
C LYS A 79 1.52 -1.92 -1.73
N PHE A 80 1.91 -2.29 -2.95
CA PHE A 80 1.61 -3.57 -3.59
C PHE A 80 2.93 -4.30 -3.84
N TYR A 81 3.02 -5.56 -3.39
CA TYR A 81 4.18 -6.40 -3.65
C TYR A 81 3.78 -7.76 -4.18
N LEU A 82 4.60 -8.28 -5.09
CA LEU A 82 4.53 -9.64 -5.62
C LEU A 82 5.68 -10.45 -5.01
N TYR A 83 5.42 -11.71 -4.72
CA TYR A 83 6.42 -12.63 -4.19
C TYR A 83 7.29 -13.21 -5.30
N ASP A 84 8.60 -12.98 -5.21
CA ASP A 84 9.64 -13.47 -6.10
C ASP A 84 10.38 -14.64 -5.42
N ASP A 85 10.19 -15.84 -5.94
CA ASP A 85 10.71 -17.09 -5.39
C ASP A 85 12.23 -17.27 -5.59
N THR A 86 12.87 -16.38 -6.35
CA THR A 86 14.30 -16.48 -6.69
C THR A 86 15.24 -16.13 -5.53
N ASN A 87 14.77 -15.43 -4.50
CA ASN A 87 15.60 -15.03 -3.37
C ASN A 87 15.55 -16.06 -2.23
N LYS A 88 16.62 -16.20 -1.44
CA LYS A 88 16.61 -17.06 -0.23
C LYS A 88 16.01 -16.36 0.99
N ASN A 89 16.05 -15.03 1.03
CA ASN A 89 15.54 -14.24 2.14
C ASN A 89 14.12 -13.74 1.85
N GLU A 90 13.15 -14.14 2.68
CA GLU A 90 11.72 -13.81 2.54
C GLU A 90 11.47 -12.31 2.35
N LEU A 91 12.15 -11.43 3.10
CA LEU A 91 11.96 -9.97 2.99
C LEU A 91 12.42 -9.41 1.63
N TYR A 92 13.33 -10.10 0.96
CA TYR A 92 13.83 -9.73 -0.36
C TYR A 92 12.98 -10.31 -1.50
N ARG A 93 12.07 -11.25 -1.20
CA ARG A 93 11.12 -11.81 -2.17
C ARG A 93 10.01 -10.82 -2.53
N TRP A 94 9.72 -9.84 -1.68
CA TRP A 94 8.61 -8.91 -1.91
C TRP A 94 9.03 -7.72 -2.78
N ILE A 95 8.67 -7.77 -4.06
CA ILE A 95 9.02 -6.78 -5.09
C ILE A 95 7.78 -6.09 -5.64
N GLY A 96 7.89 -4.83 -6.05
CA GLY A 96 6.77 -4.13 -6.71
C GLY A 96 6.42 -4.81 -8.05
N PRO A 97 5.17 -4.68 -8.56
CA PRO A 97 4.74 -5.39 -9.77
C PRO A 97 5.64 -5.19 -11.01
N ASN A 98 6.29 -4.03 -11.09
CA ASN A 98 7.21 -3.66 -12.16
C ASN A 98 8.69 -3.68 -11.74
N ARG A 99 9.03 -4.35 -10.63
CA ARG A 99 10.40 -4.46 -10.07
C ARG A 99 11.10 -3.13 -9.73
N LYS A 100 10.35 -2.03 -9.66
CA LYS A 100 10.85 -0.68 -9.30
C LYS A 100 10.85 -0.39 -7.81
N ASP A 101 10.25 -1.26 -7.01
CA ASP A 101 10.13 -1.12 -5.55
C ASP A 101 10.39 -2.48 -4.89
N ALA A 102 10.75 -2.48 -3.61
CA ALA A 102 10.95 -3.69 -2.83
C ALA A 102 10.74 -3.43 -1.34
N LEU A 103 10.12 -4.40 -0.64
CA LEU A 103 9.79 -4.28 0.78
C LEU A 103 11.01 -3.93 1.63
N HIS A 104 12.11 -4.68 1.49
CA HIS A 104 13.35 -4.43 2.23
C HIS A 104 13.90 -3.00 2.02
N LYS A 105 13.83 -2.45 0.80
CA LYS A 105 14.26 -1.07 0.52
C LYS A 105 13.35 -0.04 1.18
N LYS A 106 12.03 -0.26 1.17
CA LYS A 106 11.09 0.64 1.86
C LYS A 106 11.29 0.58 3.38
N LEU A 107 11.52 -0.61 3.96
CA LEU A 107 11.84 -0.76 5.38
C LEU A 107 13.15 -0.05 5.76
N ALA A 108 14.21 -0.19 4.96
CA ALA A 108 15.46 0.53 5.18
C ALA A 108 15.25 2.05 5.12
N LYS A 109 14.55 2.56 4.09
CA LYS A 109 14.24 4.00 3.96
C LYS A 109 13.43 4.53 5.16
N LEU A 110 12.47 3.75 5.67
CA LEU A 110 11.70 4.14 6.86
C LEU A 110 12.62 4.32 8.07
N LYS A 111 13.44 3.31 8.35
CA LYS A 111 14.33 3.28 9.51
C LYS A 111 15.43 4.33 9.45
N GLU A 112 16.01 4.54 8.28
CA GLU A 112 17.21 5.37 8.11
C GLU A 112 16.87 6.84 7.79
N LYS A 113 15.67 7.12 7.26
CA LYS A 113 15.30 8.48 6.82
C LYS A 113 14.01 8.98 7.45
N GLN A 114 12.89 8.27 7.28
CA GLN A 114 11.57 8.81 7.66
C GLN A 114 11.39 8.91 9.18
N LEU A 115 11.73 7.87 9.93
CA LEU A 115 11.59 7.89 11.39
C LEU A 115 12.56 8.88 12.06
N PRO A 116 13.85 8.95 11.64
CA PRO A 116 14.76 9.98 12.15
C PRO A 116 14.34 11.41 11.82
N LEU A 117 13.60 11.66 10.73
CA LEU A 117 13.18 12.99 10.30
C LEU A 117 12.44 13.77 11.40
N LEU A 118 11.73 13.07 12.29
CA LEU A 118 11.04 13.71 13.41
C LEU A 118 11.99 14.51 14.33
N GLN A 119 13.22 14.04 14.49
CA GLN A 119 14.24 14.64 15.35
C GLN A 119 15.09 15.69 14.62
N HIS A 120 14.81 15.93 13.33
CA HIS A 120 15.54 16.92 12.56
C HIS A 120 15.25 18.33 13.09
N PRO A 121 16.25 19.23 13.23
CA PRO A 121 16.04 20.57 13.79
C PRO A 121 14.95 21.37 13.08
N THR A 122 14.89 21.27 11.75
CA THR A 122 13.87 21.92 10.92
C THR A 122 12.47 21.36 11.19
N THR A 123 12.35 20.05 11.44
CA THR A 123 11.08 19.43 11.83
C THR A 123 10.63 19.89 13.20
N LEU A 124 11.53 19.93 14.19
CA LEU A 124 11.23 20.37 15.55
C LEU A 124 10.72 21.82 15.57
N LYS A 125 11.42 22.74 14.89
CA LYS A 125 10.96 24.13 14.73
C LYS A 125 9.58 24.22 14.09
N ARG A 126 9.32 23.37 13.09
CA ARG A 126 8.04 23.36 12.39
C ARG A 126 6.91 22.83 13.28
N VAL A 127 7.17 21.81 14.09
CA VAL A 127 6.24 21.26 15.10
C VAL A 127 5.94 22.32 16.18
N GLU A 128 6.96 22.99 16.71
CA GLU A 128 6.81 24.09 17.67
C GLU A 128 5.97 25.24 17.11
N ALA A 129 6.19 25.63 15.84
CA ALA A 129 5.44 26.69 15.17
C ALA A 129 3.94 26.36 14.99
N LEU A 130 3.55 25.08 15.07
CA LEU A 130 2.15 24.65 15.10
C LEU A 130 1.53 24.70 16.51
N GLY A 131 2.26 25.20 17.51
CA GLY A 131 1.82 25.23 18.90
C GLY A 131 1.95 23.88 19.62
N ILE A 132 2.64 22.90 19.02
CA ILE A 132 2.87 21.59 19.62
C ILE A 132 4.08 21.70 20.55
N THR A 133 3.82 21.94 21.84
CA THR A 133 4.85 22.13 22.87
C THR A 133 5.20 20.87 23.64
N GLN A 134 4.39 19.82 23.52
CA GLN A 134 4.62 18.54 24.18
C GLN A 134 5.50 17.64 23.30
N PRO A 135 6.36 16.80 23.89
CA PRO A 135 7.18 15.87 23.12
C PRO A 135 6.31 14.78 22.48
N ILE A 136 6.65 14.42 21.25
CA ILE A 136 6.04 13.27 20.56
C ILE A 136 6.59 11.99 21.19
N LYS A 137 5.74 11.33 21.99
CA LYS A 137 6.14 10.19 22.83
C LYS A 137 6.35 8.90 22.04
N LYS A 138 5.63 8.73 20.94
CA LYS A 138 5.61 7.48 20.16
C LYS A 138 5.82 7.78 18.68
N GLN A 139 6.56 6.89 18.03
CA GLN A 139 6.67 6.82 16.58
C GLN A 139 6.13 5.48 16.11
N GLN A 140 5.23 5.51 15.14
CA GLN A 140 4.54 4.32 14.65
C GLN A 140 4.52 4.33 13.12
N VAL A 141 4.39 3.14 12.55
CA VAL A 141 4.22 2.95 11.10
C VAL A 141 2.92 2.19 10.88
N CYS A 142 2.03 2.76 10.07
CA CYS A 142 0.90 2.06 9.48
C CYS A 142 1.34 1.49 8.13
N TYR A 143 1.66 0.19 8.09
CA TYR A 143 2.13 -0.46 6.88
C TYR A 143 1.02 -1.28 6.23
N LEU A 144 0.32 -0.66 5.27
CA LEU A 144 -0.74 -1.26 4.47
C LEU A 144 -0.14 -1.85 3.18
N ALA A 145 0.24 -3.13 3.25
CA ALA A 145 0.75 -3.88 2.10
C ALA A 145 -0.31 -4.82 1.54
N HIS A 146 -0.49 -4.78 0.22
CA HIS A 146 -1.25 -5.78 -0.54
C HIS A 146 -0.28 -6.73 -1.22
N LEU A 147 -0.29 -7.98 -0.79
CA LEU A 147 0.68 -8.99 -1.17
C LEU A 147 0.07 -10.01 -2.12
N PHE A 148 0.80 -10.35 -3.18
CA PHE A 148 0.36 -11.26 -4.21
C PHE A 148 1.35 -12.41 -4.37
N LEU A 149 0.84 -13.63 -4.30
CA LEU A 149 1.63 -14.84 -4.42
C LEU A 149 1.65 -15.34 -5.88
N PRO A 150 2.65 -16.13 -6.30
CA PRO A 150 2.56 -16.86 -7.56
C PRO A 150 1.28 -17.70 -7.62
N SER A 151 0.66 -17.83 -8.79
CA SER A 151 -0.53 -18.67 -8.98
C SER A 151 -0.31 -20.14 -8.59
N ASN A 152 0.93 -20.62 -8.72
CA ASN A 152 1.38 -21.97 -8.37
C ASN A 152 1.99 -22.07 -6.97
N PHE A 153 1.81 -21.05 -6.11
CA PHE A 153 2.41 -21.01 -4.78
C PHE A 153 1.98 -22.20 -3.92
N ARG A 154 2.96 -22.91 -3.37
CA ARG A 154 2.72 -24.09 -2.55
C ARG A 154 2.49 -23.67 -1.10
N LYS A 155 1.34 -24.05 -0.53
CA LYS A 155 0.97 -23.75 0.88
C LYS A 155 1.97 -24.26 1.92
N THR A 156 2.89 -25.15 1.55
CA THR A 156 3.98 -25.65 2.41
C THR A 156 5.10 -24.65 2.62
N GLU A 157 5.17 -23.57 1.84
CA GLU A 157 6.10 -22.46 2.09
C GLU A 157 5.56 -21.59 3.23
N SER A 158 6.25 -21.56 4.38
CA SER A 158 5.86 -20.69 5.49
C SER A 158 6.33 -19.25 5.22
N LEU A 159 5.40 -18.31 5.34
CA LEU A 159 5.68 -16.87 5.36
C LEU A 159 5.75 -16.45 6.83
N ASN A 160 6.95 -16.28 7.37
CA ASN A 160 7.13 -16.09 8.81
C ASN A 160 7.01 -14.61 9.22
N PHE A 161 7.20 -13.69 8.28
CA PHE A 161 7.21 -12.25 8.56
C PHE A 161 5.94 -11.52 8.10
N ILE A 162 5.02 -12.25 7.48
CA ILE A 162 3.84 -11.68 6.83
C ILE A 162 2.57 -12.09 7.57
N HIS A 163 1.75 -11.09 7.89
CA HIS A 163 0.42 -11.32 8.40
C HIS A 163 -0.48 -11.89 7.29
N PRO A 164 -1.20 -13.02 7.49
CA PRO A 164 -2.01 -13.65 6.44
C PRO A 164 -3.05 -12.73 5.76
N LYS A 165 -3.63 -11.78 6.52
CA LYS A 165 -4.58 -10.78 5.97
C LYS A 165 -3.96 -9.81 4.95
N ALA A 166 -2.63 -9.70 4.88
CA ALA A 166 -1.98 -8.87 3.86
C ALA A 166 -2.00 -9.52 2.47
N ILE A 167 -2.23 -10.84 2.39
CA ILE A 167 -2.38 -11.54 1.11
C ILE A 167 -3.69 -11.10 0.45
N SER A 168 -3.56 -10.45 -0.70
CA SER A 168 -4.65 -9.80 -1.43
C SER A 168 -4.99 -10.46 -2.77
N GLY A 169 -4.19 -11.46 -3.19
CA GLY A 169 -4.42 -12.18 -4.43
C GLY A 169 -3.20 -12.96 -4.89
N TYR A 170 -3.15 -13.23 -6.19
CA TYR A 170 -2.03 -13.92 -6.85
C TYR A 170 -1.60 -13.19 -8.13
N TYR A 171 -0.46 -13.58 -8.68
CA TYR A 171 -0.02 -13.12 -9.99
C TYR A 171 0.21 -14.28 -10.94
N LEU A 172 0.07 -13.98 -12.23
CA LEU A 172 0.28 -14.88 -13.34
C LEU A 172 1.45 -14.43 -14.18
N LEU A 173 2.21 -15.39 -14.70
CA LEU A 173 3.15 -15.18 -15.78
C LEU A 173 2.38 -15.03 -17.10
N ARG A 174 2.98 -14.36 -18.09
CA ARG A 174 2.39 -14.18 -19.43
C ARG A 174 1.88 -15.50 -20.05
N LYS A 175 2.63 -16.60 -19.90
CA LYS A 175 2.24 -17.92 -20.42
C LYS A 175 0.97 -18.50 -19.77
N GLU A 176 0.64 -18.04 -18.56
CA GLU A 176 -0.47 -18.53 -17.75
C GLU A 176 -1.79 -17.80 -18.03
N ILE A 177 -1.77 -16.73 -18.84
CA ILE A 177 -2.99 -16.01 -19.27
C ILE A 177 -3.99 -16.99 -19.90
N LYS A 178 -3.51 -17.99 -20.64
CA LYS A 178 -4.35 -19.02 -21.28
C LYS A 178 -5.13 -19.90 -20.30
N ALA A 179 -4.71 -19.95 -19.04
CA ALA A 179 -5.34 -20.72 -17.98
C ALA A 179 -6.43 -19.94 -17.23
N LEU A 180 -6.63 -18.66 -17.55
CA LEU A 180 -7.74 -17.88 -17.02
C LEU A 180 -9.09 -18.49 -17.42
N ASP A 181 -10.07 -18.39 -16.52
CA ASP A 181 -11.44 -18.87 -16.74
C ASP A 181 -12.13 -18.10 -17.87
N LYS A 182 -12.37 -18.79 -18.99
CA LYS A 182 -13.03 -18.19 -20.16
C LYS A 182 -14.45 -17.69 -19.88
N ASN A 183 -15.12 -18.22 -18.86
CA ASN A 183 -16.47 -17.82 -18.47
C ASN A 183 -16.49 -16.67 -17.46
N ALA A 184 -15.33 -16.29 -16.91
CA ALA A 184 -15.23 -15.18 -15.99
C ALA A 184 -15.24 -13.83 -16.73
N LEU A 185 -15.44 -12.79 -15.95
CA LEU A 185 -15.45 -11.41 -16.39
C LEU A 185 -14.24 -10.67 -15.82
N TYR A 186 -13.68 -9.76 -16.62
CA TYR A 186 -12.40 -9.11 -16.32
C TYR A 186 -12.45 -7.60 -16.50
N PHE A 187 -11.59 -6.90 -15.77
CA PHE A 187 -11.37 -5.47 -15.94
C PHE A 187 -9.93 -5.10 -15.56
N ILE A 188 -9.29 -4.22 -16.31
CA ILE A 188 -7.97 -3.66 -15.95
C ILE A 188 -8.21 -2.26 -15.37
N PRO A 189 -8.19 -2.09 -14.04
CA PRO A 189 -8.30 -0.77 -13.43
C PRO A 189 -7.07 0.09 -13.72
N ASP A 190 -7.28 1.40 -13.76
CA ASP A 190 -6.19 2.35 -13.68
C ASP A 190 -5.43 2.19 -12.35
N LYS A 191 -4.16 2.58 -12.33
CA LYS A 191 -3.33 2.46 -11.13
C LYS A 191 -3.93 3.16 -9.91
N LYS A 192 -4.62 4.28 -10.12
CA LYS A 192 -5.30 5.04 -9.05
C LYS A 192 -6.46 4.25 -8.42
N ASP A 193 -7.04 3.32 -9.15
CA ASP A 193 -8.22 2.57 -8.73
C ASP A 193 -7.87 1.22 -8.08
N TRP A 194 -6.58 0.90 -7.91
CA TRP A 194 -6.15 -0.39 -7.35
C TRP A 194 -6.67 -0.67 -5.93
N MET A 195 -7.04 0.37 -5.17
CA MET A 195 -7.62 0.26 -3.81
C MET A 195 -9.11 -0.07 -3.83
N ILE A 196 -9.79 0.13 -4.96
CA ILE A 196 -11.25 -0.01 -5.05
C ILE A 196 -11.61 -1.49 -4.98
N ASP A 197 -12.68 -1.81 -4.24
CA ASP A 197 -13.28 -3.15 -4.25
C ASP A 197 -13.87 -3.44 -5.65
N PRO A 198 -13.39 -4.50 -6.34
CA PRO A 198 -13.92 -4.88 -7.65
C PRO A 198 -15.43 -5.10 -7.68
N SER A 199 -16.08 -5.35 -6.54
CA SER A 199 -17.53 -5.51 -6.44
C SER A 199 -18.32 -4.27 -6.90
N PHE A 200 -17.73 -3.08 -6.78
CA PHE A 200 -18.33 -1.82 -7.25
C PHE A 200 -18.20 -1.60 -8.76
N ASN A 201 -17.36 -2.38 -9.43
CA ASN A 201 -17.14 -2.21 -10.86
C ASN A 201 -18.37 -2.66 -11.67
N LYS A 202 -18.80 -1.80 -12.60
CA LYS A 202 -19.91 -2.06 -13.52
C LYS A 202 -19.44 -2.49 -14.91
N ASN A 203 -18.18 -2.19 -15.26
CA ASN A 203 -17.64 -2.39 -16.60
C ASN A 203 -16.80 -3.66 -16.66
N TRP A 204 -17.31 -4.68 -17.34
CA TRP A 204 -16.69 -5.99 -17.40
C TRP A 204 -16.48 -6.45 -18.85
N LYS A 205 -15.36 -7.10 -19.11
CA LYS A 205 -14.96 -7.65 -20.41
C LYS A 205 -14.88 -9.17 -20.33
N SER A 206 -15.21 -9.86 -21.43
CA SER A 206 -14.98 -11.30 -21.53
C SER A 206 -13.49 -11.60 -21.66
N PHE A 207 -13.13 -12.88 -21.52
CA PHE A 207 -11.77 -13.36 -21.74
C PHE A 207 -11.21 -12.94 -23.11
N GLU A 208 -11.97 -13.09 -24.19
CA GLU A 208 -11.54 -12.78 -25.55
C GLU A 208 -11.23 -11.29 -25.73
N LYS A 209 -11.95 -10.42 -25.01
CA LYS A 209 -11.78 -8.97 -25.08
C LYS A 209 -10.63 -8.48 -24.22
N ILE A 210 -10.42 -9.06 -23.03
CA ILE A 210 -9.40 -8.57 -22.11
C ILE A 210 -7.98 -9.01 -22.49
N VAL A 211 -7.82 -10.20 -23.07
CA VAL A 211 -6.49 -10.77 -23.37
C VAL A 211 -5.64 -9.84 -24.26
N PRO A 212 -6.14 -9.27 -25.38
CA PRO A 212 -5.37 -8.32 -26.17
C PRO A 212 -4.91 -7.09 -25.39
N GLU A 213 -5.71 -6.60 -24.43
CA GLU A 213 -5.35 -5.47 -23.58
C GLU A 213 -4.26 -5.83 -22.58
N ILE A 214 -4.34 -7.02 -21.96
CA ILE A 214 -3.26 -7.53 -21.10
C ILE A 214 -1.96 -7.60 -21.89
N GLU A 215 -1.99 -8.23 -23.06
CA GLU A 215 -0.83 -8.39 -23.94
C GLU A 215 -0.22 -7.03 -24.36
N TYR A 216 -1.06 -6.04 -24.64
CA TYR A 216 -0.62 -4.67 -24.91
C TYR A 216 0.19 -4.09 -23.73
N TRP A 217 -0.31 -4.20 -22.50
CA TRP A 217 0.40 -3.71 -21.32
C TRP A 217 1.72 -4.43 -21.06
N LEU A 218 1.74 -5.75 -21.25
CA LEU A 218 2.95 -6.55 -21.07
C LEU A 218 4.03 -6.17 -22.10
N ALA A 219 3.64 -5.92 -23.36
CA ALA A 219 4.56 -5.44 -24.40
C ALA A 219 5.22 -4.10 -24.03
N GLN A 220 4.53 -3.27 -23.24
CA GLN A 220 5.05 -2.00 -22.70
C GLN A 220 5.87 -2.17 -21.40
N LYS A 221 6.21 -3.41 -21.02
CA LYS A 221 6.89 -3.75 -19.75
C LYS A 221 6.15 -3.19 -18.54
N ARG A 222 4.82 -3.32 -18.56
CA ARG A 222 3.94 -2.98 -17.44
C ARG A 222 3.18 -4.21 -17.01
N SER A 223 3.18 -4.48 -15.70
CA SER A 223 2.42 -5.56 -15.07
C SER A 223 1.06 -5.01 -14.62
N PRO A 224 -0.04 -5.17 -15.39
CA PRO A 224 -1.35 -4.67 -15.01
C PRO A 224 -1.93 -5.45 -13.83
N MET A 225 -2.67 -4.74 -12.97
CA MET A 225 -3.65 -5.38 -12.09
C MET A 225 -4.88 -5.73 -12.94
N ILE A 226 -5.52 -6.84 -12.64
CA ILE A 226 -6.76 -7.29 -13.25
C ILE A 226 -7.73 -7.65 -12.14
N TRP A 227 -8.94 -7.13 -12.25
CA TRP A 227 -10.08 -7.56 -11.47
C TRP A 227 -10.75 -8.73 -12.18
N VAL A 228 -11.03 -9.80 -11.44
CA VAL A 228 -11.68 -11.00 -11.93
C VAL A 228 -13.00 -11.18 -11.21
N LYS A 229 -14.05 -11.47 -11.97
CA LYS A 229 -15.39 -11.79 -11.47
C LYS A 229 -15.78 -13.18 -11.94
N SER A 230 -15.65 -14.16 -11.05
CA SER A 230 -16.07 -15.55 -11.23
C SER A 230 -17.17 -15.84 -10.21
N LYS A 231 -18.44 -15.84 -10.63
CA LYS A 231 -19.60 -15.89 -9.71
C LYS A 231 -19.42 -16.98 -8.63
N PRO A 232 -19.55 -16.67 -7.32
CA PRO A 232 -19.94 -15.39 -6.70
C PRO A 232 -18.76 -14.52 -6.21
N ARG A 233 -17.53 -14.78 -6.65
CA ARG A 233 -16.30 -14.19 -6.10
C ARG A 233 -15.74 -13.06 -6.97
N PHE A 234 -15.12 -12.11 -6.30
CA PHE A 234 -14.29 -11.07 -6.89
C PHE A 234 -12.85 -11.28 -6.43
N GLU A 235 -11.91 -11.20 -7.36
CA GLU A 235 -10.49 -11.40 -7.08
C GLU A 235 -9.68 -10.29 -7.74
N ARG A 236 -8.50 -10.03 -7.17
CA ARG A 236 -7.48 -9.17 -7.75
C ARG A 236 -6.29 -10.05 -8.13
N ILE A 237 -5.82 -9.91 -9.36
CA ILE A 237 -4.62 -10.58 -9.83
C ILE A 237 -3.68 -9.59 -10.50
N PHE A 238 -2.40 -9.94 -10.59
CA PHE A 238 -1.47 -9.28 -11.50
C PHE A 238 -1.10 -10.21 -12.65
N VAL A 239 -0.79 -9.65 -13.81
CA VAL A 239 -0.06 -10.39 -14.86
C VAL A 239 1.28 -9.70 -15.06
N VAL A 240 2.38 -10.44 -14.96
CA VAL A 240 3.73 -9.87 -14.99
C VAL A 240 4.37 -9.99 -16.37
N TRP A 241 5.16 -8.97 -16.75
CA TRP A 241 5.87 -8.92 -18.03
C TRP A 241 7.25 -9.58 -18.01
N TRP A 242 7.77 -9.86 -16.81
CA TRP A 242 9.12 -10.36 -16.56
C TRP A 242 9.15 -11.87 -16.34
#